data_AF-A0A3C1PTB5-F1
#
_entry.id   AF-A0A3C1PTB5-F1
#
_cell.length_a   1.000
_cell.length_b   1.000
_cell.length_c   1.000
_cell.angle_alpha   90.00
_cell.angle_beta   90.00
_cell.angle_gamma   90.00
#
_symmetry.space_group_name_H-M   'P 1'
#
loop_
_entity.id
_entity.type
_entity.pdbx_description
1 polymer ?
#
loop_
_entity_poly.entity_id
_entity_poly.type
_entity_poly.pdbx_seq_one_letter_code
_entity_poly.pdbx_strand_id
1 'polypeptide(L)' 'SMYIQTSLNPTPPDPMQAKIMKYMPVAFTFFFLWFPAGLVLYWVINNILSIAQQWVITKSIEKTDIQPT' A
#
# COMPACT_ATOMS: atom_id res chain seq x y z
N SER A 1 26.80 -6.47 -15.16
CA SER A 1 26.15 -7.06 -13.97
C SER A 1 24.69 -6.65 -13.81
N MET A 2 24.20 -5.58 -14.46
CA MET A 2 22.77 -5.20 -14.43
C MET A 2 21.80 -6.26 -14.99
N TYR A 3 22.22 -7.08 -15.96
CA TYR A 3 21.38 -8.16 -16.51
C TYR A 3 21.09 -9.29 -15.49
N ILE A 4 22.00 -9.49 -14.54
CA ILE A 4 21.84 -10.45 -13.44
C ILE A 4 21.03 -9.82 -12.30
N GLN A 5 21.14 -8.50 -12.07
CA GLN A 5 20.30 -7.79 -11.10
C GLN A 5 18.81 -7.78 -11.48
N THR A 6 18.47 -7.77 -12.77
CA THR A 6 17.07 -7.88 -13.22
C THR A 6 16.48 -9.28 -13.05
N SER A 7 17.33 -10.31 -12.97
CA SER A 7 16.92 -11.71 -12.72
C SER A 7 16.70 -12.04 -11.24
N LEU A 8 17.15 -11.17 -10.32
CA LEU A 8 17.16 -11.40 -8.87
C LEU A 8 16.16 -10.53 -8.09
N ASN A 9 15.47 -9.59 -8.74
CA ASN A 9 14.42 -8.79 -8.14
C ASN A 9 13.06 -9.14 -8.76
N PRO A 10 12.02 -9.20 -7.91
CA PRO A 10 10.96 -10.17 -8.01
C PRO A 10 10.22 -10.05 -9.33
N THR A 11 10.06 -11.21 -9.97
CA THR A 11 9.12 -11.45 -11.05
C THR A 11 7.83 -10.67 -10.76
N PRO A 12 7.28 -9.93 -11.74
CA PRO A 12 6.03 -9.18 -11.59
C PRO A 12 5.05 -10.05 -10.80
N PRO A 13 4.37 -9.51 -9.75
CA PRO A 13 3.45 -10.30 -8.94
C PRO A 13 2.57 -11.03 -9.94
N ASP A 14 2.69 -12.36 -9.97
CA ASP A 14 2.17 -13.23 -11.03
C ASP A 14 0.81 -12.67 -11.48
N PRO A 15 0.46 -12.62 -12.78
CA PRO A 15 -0.83 -12.09 -13.23
C PRO A 15 -2.03 -12.53 -12.39
N MET A 16 -1.96 -13.70 -11.72
CA MET A 16 -2.87 -14.10 -10.65
C MET A 16 -2.82 -13.21 -9.38
N GLN A 17 -1.65 -13.00 -8.76
CA GLN A 17 -1.49 -12.14 -7.58
C GLN A 17 -1.88 -10.68 -7.87
N ALA A 18 -1.54 -10.14 -9.03
CA ALA A 18 -1.96 -8.79 -9.42
C ALA A 18 -3.51 -8.68 -9.51
N LYS A 19 -4.19 -9.71 -10.02
CA LYS A 19 -5.65 -9.79 -10.00
C LYS A 19 -6.19 -9.84 -8.57
N ILE A 20 -5.60 -10.65 -7.70
CA ILE A 20 -6.00 -10.74 -6.29
C ILE A 20 -5.89 -9.38 -5.59
N MET A 21 -4.76 -8.67 -5.76
CA MET A 21 -4.56 -7.35 -5.18
C MET A 21 -5.59 -6.31 -5.66
N LYS A 22 -6.02 -6.39 -6.93
CA LYS A 22 -7.06 -5.51 -7.49
C LYS A 22 -8.45 -5.79 -6.90
N TYR A 23 -8.78 -7.04 -6.62
CA TYR A 23 -10.08 -7.43 -6.04
C TYR A 23 -10.11 -7.39 -4.51
N MET A 24 -8.96 -7.33 -3.86
CA MET A 24 -8.82 -7.30 -2.40
C MET A 24 -9.64 -6.20 -1.72
N PRO A 25 -9.69 -4.93 -2.21
CA PRO A 25 -10.51 -3.89 -1.58
C PRO A 25 -12.00 -4.23 -1.56
N VAL A 26 -12.50 -4.83 -2.64
CA VAL A 26 -13.91 -5.23 -2.79
C VAL A 26 -14.22 -6.37 -1.82
N ALA A 27 -13.34 -7.37 -1.74
CA ALA A 27 -13.46 -8.45 -0.76
C ALA A 27 -13.51 -7.91 0.68
N PHE A 28 -12.67 -6.92 1.02
CA PHE A 28 -12.72 -6.26 2.33
C PHE A 28 -14.02 -5.50 2.57
N THR A 29 -14.59 -4.84 1.56
CA THR A 29 -15.91 -4.19 1.70
C THR A 29 -16.99 -5.20 2.11
N PHE A 30 -17.07 -6.36 1.44
CA PHE A 30 -18.05 -7.39 1.80
C PHE A 30 -17.75 -8.05 3.15
N PHE A 31 -16.48 -8.22 3.50
CA PHE A 31 -16.07 -8.72 4.81
C PHE A 31 -16.52 -7.79 5.94
N PHE A 32 -16.34 -6.47 5.79
CA PHE A 32 -16.71 -5.49 6.81
C PHE A 32 -18.23 -5.31 7.01
N LEU A 33 -19.08 -5.78 6.09
CA LEU A 33 -20.55 -5.71 6.23
C LEU A 33 -21.07 -6.49 7.45
N TRP A 34 -20.34 -7.50 7.91
CA TRP A 34 -20.71 -8.32 9.06
C TRP A 34 -20.19 -7.78 10.40
N PHE A 35 -19.45 -6.65 10.39
CA PHE A 35 -18.87 -6.04 11.57
C PHE A 35 -19.67 -4.80 12.02
N PRO A 36 -19.63 -4.46 13.33
CA PRO A 36 -20.27 -3.24 13.82
C PRO A 36 -19.75 -1.99 13.13
N ALA A 37 -20.66 -1.11 12.71
CA ALA A 37 -20.33 0.11 11.95
C ALA A 37 -19.34 1.04 12.68
N GLY A 38 -19.35 1.07 14.02
CA GLY A 38 -18.39 1.85 14.81
C GLY A 38 -16.95 1.34 14.67
N LEU A 39 -16.74 0.02 14.64
CA LEU A 39 -15.42 -0.58 14.44
C LEU A 39 -14.91 -0.28 13.03
N VAL A 40 -15.77 -0.43 12.02
CA VAL A 40 -15.42 -0.16 10.62
C VAL A 40 -15.09 1.32 10.43
N LEU A 41 -15.89 2.23 10.99
CA LEU A 41 -15.64 3.66 10.91
C LEU A 41 -14.30 4.04 11.58
N TYR A 42 -14.05 3.54 12.79
CA TYR A 42 -12.76 3.73 13.46
C TYR A 42 -11.60 3.24 12.58
N TRP A 43 -11.71 2.03 12.01
CA TRP A 43 -10.68 1.46 11.17
C TRP A 43 -10.42 2.32 9.91
N VAL A 44 -11.47 2.75 9.21
CA VAL A 44 -11.35 3.59 8.01
C VAL A 44 -10.67 4.91 8.33
N ILE A 45 -11.12 5.59 9.38
CA ILE A 45 -10.55 6.89 9.78
C ILE A 45 -9.07 6.75 10.18
N ASN A 46 -8.70 5.70 10.93
CA ASN A 46 -7.30 5.45 11.27
C ASN A 46 -6.45 5.19 10.02
N ASN A 47 -6.92 4.38 9.07
CA ASN A 47 -6.19 4.12 7.83
C ASN A 47 -5.99 5.40 7.00
N ILE A 48 -7.01 6.26 6.91
CA ILE A 48 -6.89 7.55 6.20
C ILE A 48 -5.84 8.44 6.87
N LEU A 49 -5.85 8.54 8.20
CA LEU A 49 -4.86 9.32 8.94
C LEU A 49 -3.45 8.73 8.78
N SER A 50 -3.29 7.41 8.82
CA SER A 50 -2.01 6.75 8.59
C SER A 50 -1.47 7.00 7.19
N ILE A 51 -2.33 6.97 6.15
CA ILE A 51 -1.94 7.29 4.77
C ILE A 51 -1.54 8.76 4.66
N ALA A 52 -2.30 9.67 5.28
CA ALA A 52 -1.97 11.10 5.29
C ALA A 52 -0.62 11.36 5.98
N GLN A 53 -0.37 10.72 7.13
CA GLN A 53 0.91 10.77 7.82
C GLN A 53 2.04 10.22 6.93
N GLN A 54 1.84 9.05 6.34
CA GLN A 54 2.84 8.42 5.47
C GLN A 54 3.16 9.32 4.27
N TRP A 55 2.16 9.96 3.67
CA TRP A 55 2.35 10.89 2.56
C TRP A 55 3.22 12.10 2.95
N VAL A 56 2.98 12.69 4.13
CA VAL A 56 3.80 13.80 4.63
C VAL A 56 5.24 13.35 4.89
N ILE A 57 5.44 12.18 5.50
CA ILE A 57 6.77 11.64 5.80
C ILE A 57 7.53 11.34 4.51
N THR A 58 6.92 10.62 3.57
CA THR A 58 7.54 10.28 2.29
C THR A 58 7.96 11.54 1.52
N LYS A 59 7.11 12.57 1.48
CA LYS A 59 7.45 13.86 0.86
C LYS A 59 8.59 14.60 1.56
N SER A 60 8.75 14.40 2.88
CA SER A 60 9.83 15.01 3.66
C SER A 60 11.15 14.30 3.45
N ILE A 61 11.13 12.96 3.36
CA ILE A 61 12.29 12.13 3.03
C ILE A 61 12.77 12.44 1.62
N GLU A 62 11.88 12.46 0.62
CA GLU A 62 12.21 12.80 -0.77
C GLU A 62 12.88 14.18 -0.89
N LYS A 63 12.38 15.20 -0.19
CA LYS A 63 13.03 16.53 -0.14
C LYS A 63 14.43 16.51 0.48
N THR A 64 14.66 15.61 1.42
CA THR A 64 15.95 15.46 2.11
C THR A 64 16.95 14.74 1.21
N ASP A 65 16.51 13.71 0.48
CA ASP A 65 17.33 12.92 -0.45
C ASP A 65 17.66 13.68 -1.76
N ILE A 66 16.95 14.78 -2.07
CA ILE A 66 17.25 15.69 -3.20
C ILE A 66 18.44 16.64 -2.88
N GLN A 67 18.94 16.68 -1.64
CA GLN A 67 20.18 17.40 -1.32
C GLN A 67 21.37 16.43 -1.46
N PRO A 68 22.25 16.59 -2.47
CA PRO A 68 23.48 15.80 -2.51
C PRO A 68 24.38 16.26 -1.37
N THR A 69 24.59 15.40 -0.37
CA THR A 69 25.80 15.45 0.46
C THR A 69 27.01 15.07 -0.38
#